data_AF-A0A8S0YWE2-F1
#
_entry.id   AF-A0A8S0YWE2-F1
#
_cell.length_a   1.000
_cell.length_b   1.000
_cell.length_c   1.000
_cell.angle_alpha   90.00
_cell.angle_beta   90.00
_cell.angle_gamma   90.00
#
_symmetry.space_group_name_H-M   'P 1'
#
loop_
_entity.id
_entity.type
_entity.pdbx_description
1 polymer ?
#
loop_
_entity_poly.entity_id
_entity_poly.type
_entity_poly.pdbx_seq_one_letter_code
_entity_poly.pdbx_strand_id
1 'polypeptide(L)'
;MEEEDDVALDLIEDDADPNVGFDSDDEQPKPIYKLEDAPKLFKQFIKDYDKKYKNEEDKSEHYKTFVNTLKEINMINSNKEYSSTVDINLFADLSTEERQQYSGVAALLGR
;
A
#
# COMPACT_ATOMS: atom_id res chain seq x y z
N MET A 1 -40.16 -46.37 -3.61
CA MET A 1 -40.97 -45.74 -2.55
C MET A 1 -39.94 -45.08 -1.67
N GLU A 2 -39.78 -43.79 -1.94
CA GLU A 2 -38.94 -42.86 -1.22
C GLU A 2 -39.43 -42.80 0.21
N GLU A 3 -38.52 -42.94 1.18
CA GLU A 3 -38.66 -42.21 2.43
C GLU A 3 -37.33 -41.52 2.65
N GLU A 4 -37.42 -40.20 2.58
CA GLU A 4 -36.32 -39.25 2.62
C GLU A 4 -35.74 -39.20 4.02
N ASP A 5 -34.40 -39.16 4.09
CA ASP A 5 -33.68 -38.80 5.30
C ASP A 5 -33.96 -37.32 5.61
N ASP A 6 -35.04 -37.04 6.34
CA ASP A 6 -35.25 -35.78 7.05
C ASP A 6 -34.22 -35.71 8.19
N VAL A 7 -33.00 -35.33 7.84
CA VAL A 7 -32.01 -34.87 8.82
C VAL A 7 -32.57 -33.56 9.37
N ALA A 8 -33.16 -33.64 10.57
CA ALA A 8 -33.53 -32.49 11.35
C ALA A 8 -32.33 -31.52 11.35
N LEU A 9 -32.53 -30.36 10.72
CA LEU A 9 -31.67 -29.19 10.87
C LEU A 9 -31.70 -28.84 12.34
N ASP A 10 -30.76 -29.42 13.08
CA ASP A 10 -30.55 -29.13 14.47
C ASP A 10 -30.23 -27.65 14.56
N LEU A 11 -31.13 -26.98 15.25
CA LEU A 11 -31.21 -25.55 15.42
C LEU A 11 -29.86 -25.11 15.99
N ILE A 12 -29.06 -24.42 15.18
CA ILE A 12 -27.92 -23.67 15.70
C ILE A 12 -28.54 -22.65 16.66
N GLU A 13 -28.27 -22.88 17.95
CA GLU A 13 -28.85 -22.17 19.06
C GLU A 13 -28.62 -20.67 18.91
N ASP A 14 -29.71 -19.94 19.13
CA ASP A 14 -29.93 -18.51 19.07
C ASP A 14 -29.24 -17.78 20.26
N ASP A 15 -27.95 -18.05 20.44
CA ASP A 15 -27.07 -17.39 21.42
C ASP A 15 -26.06 -16.45 20.73
N ALA A 16 -26.37 -16.00 19.51
CA ALA A 16 -25.69 -14.87 18.91
C ALA A 16 -26.03 -13.63 19.75
N ASP A 17 -25.14 -13.29 20.68
CA ASP A 17 -25.13 -12.01 21.38
C ASP A 17 -25.30 -10.89 20.34
N PRO A 18 -26.43 -10.15 20.35
CA PRO A 18 -26.69 -9.08 19.38
C PRO A 18 -25.76 -7.88 19.57
N ASN A 19 -24.85 -7.95 20.54
CA ASN A 19 -23.81 -6.99 20.83
C ASN A 19 -22.41 -7.60 20.80
N VAL A 20 -22.14 -8.59 19.94
CA VAL A 20 -20.81 -8.64 19.30
C VAL A 20 -20.77 -7.46 18.35
N GLY A 21 -20.41 -6.31 18.91
CA GLY A 21 -19.84 -5.24 18.12
C GLY A 21 -18.84 -5.91 17.19
N PHE A 22 -19.02 -5.73 15.89
CA PHE A 22 -17.91 -5.86 14.96
C PHE A 22 -16.98 -4.73 15.39
N ASP A 23 -16.18 -4.99 16.43
CA ASP A 23 -15.15 -4.12 16.93
C ASP A 23 -14.24 -3.96 15.74
N SER A 24 -14.51 -2.89 14.99
CA SER A 24 -13.80 -2.45 13.81
C SER A 24 -12.50 -1.80 14.29
N ASP A 25 -11.88 -2.41 15.30
CA ASP A 25 -10.66 -2.01 15.94
C ASP A 25 -9.54 -2.68 15.16
N ASP A 26 -9.11 -2.02 14.08
CA ASP A 26 -7.70 -1.97 13.67
C ASP A 26 -7.57 -1.10 12.41
N GLU A 27 -8.09 0.13 12.46
CA GLU A 27 -7.64 1.15 11.50
C GLU A 27 -6.20 1.54 11.90
N GLN A 28 -5.23 0.76 11.44
CA GLN A 28 -3.81 1.00 11.70
C GLN A 28 -3.48 2.46 11.35
N PRO A 29 -2.78 3.19 12.23
CA PRO A 29 -2.54 4.62 12.03
C PRO A 29 -1.76 4.84 10.74
N LYS A 30 -2.23 5.79 9.91
CA LYS A 30 -1.60 6.09 8.63
C LYS A 30 -0.12 6.47 8.84
N PRO A 31 0.83 5.86 8.10
CA PRO A 31 2.25 6.10 8.32
C PRO A 31 2.62 7.54 8.00
N ILE A 32 3.42 8.16 8.88
CA ILE A 32 4.00 9.49 8.69
C ILE A 32 5.52 9.38 8.90
N TYR A 33 6.28 9.77 7.90
CA TYR A 33 7.72 9.66 7.85
C TYR A 33 8.40 10.96 8.25
N LYS A 34 9.40 10.89 9.13
CA LYS A 34 10.26 12.04 9.37
C LYS A 34 11.28 12.17 8.25
N LEU A 35 11.39 13.34 7.64
CA LEU A 35 12.33 13.56 6.53
C LEU A 35 13.80 13.45 6.98
N GLU A 36 14.09 13.65 8.26
CA GLU A 36 15.42 13.41 8.85
C GLU A 36 15.85 11.94 8.79
N ASP A 37 14.89 11.02 8.80
CA ASP A 37 15.12 9.58 8.69
C ASP A 37 15.26 9.12 7.23
N ALA A 38 15.07 10.00 6.24
CA ALA A 38 15.10 9.64 4.82
C ALA A 38 16.37 8.89 4.39
N PRO A 39 17.61 9.22 4.85
CA PRO A 39 18.79 8.44 4.52
C PRO A 39 18.72 7.00 5.04
N LYS A 40 18.12 6.78 6.21
CA LYS A 40 17.96 5.45 6.81
C LYS A 40 16.86 4.67 6.10
N LEU A 41 15.73 5.32 5.83
CA LEU A 41 14.60 4.74 5.11
C LEU A 41 15.00 4.35 3.68
N PHE A 42 15.77 5.18 2.98
CA PHE A 42 16.24 4.86 1.63
C PHE A 42 17.20 3.66 1.62
N LYS A 43 18.11 3.56 2.60
CA LYS A 43 18.97 2.38 2.76
C LYS A 43 18.18 1.10 3.00
N GLN A 44 17.08 1.18 3.75
CA GLN A 44 16.19 0.06 4.01
C GLN A 44 15.40 -0.31 2.75
N PHE A 45 14.81 0.68 2.09
CA PHE A 45 14.11 0.55 0.81
C PHE A 45 14.95 -0.14 -0.27
N ILE A 46 16.23 0.23 -0.41
CA ILE A 46 17.15 -0.42 -1.35
C ILE A 46 17.26 -1.92 -1.08
N LYS A 47 17.31 -2.33 0.19
CA LYS A 47 17.41 -3.74 0.57
C LYS A 47 16.09 -4.47 0.39
N ASP A 48 15.00 -3.87 0.84
CA ASP A 48 13.66 -4.49 0.83
C ASP A 48 13.17 -4.76 -0.59
N TYR A 49 13.56 -3.90 -1.55
CA TYR A 49 13.15 -4.00 -2.95
C TYR A 49 14.29 -4.38 -3.92
N ASP A 50 15.44 -4.85 -3.40
CA ASP A 50 16.65 -5.21 -4.17
C ASP A 50 17.01 -4.17 -5.27
N LYS A 51 16.97 -2.88 -4.91
CA LYS A 51 17.20 -1.78 -5.86
C LYS A 51 18.66 -1.76 -6.29
N LYS A 52 18.87 -1.62 -7.60
CA LYS A 52 20.19 -1.52 -8.23
C LYS A 52 20.21 -0.27 -9.10
N TYR A 53 21.23 0.56 -8.86
CA TYR A 53 21.43 1.81 -9.58
C TYR A 53 22.68 1.70 -10.44
N LYS A 54 22.68 2.39 -11.58
CA LYS A 54 23.77 2.31 -12.58
C LYS A 54 25.08 2.89 -12.04
N ASN A 55 24.98 3.97 -11.28
CA ASN A 55 26.10 4.69 -10.68
C ASN A 55 25.61 5.56 -9.51
N GLU A 56 26.53 6.31 -8.86
CA GLU A 56 26.16 7.16 -7.72
C GLU A 56 25.33 8.40 -8.10
N GLU A 57 25.40 8.87 -9.35
CA GLU A 57 24.56 9.98 -9.84
C GLU A 57 23.10 9.53 -9.96
N ASP A 58 22.86 8.39 -10.63
CA ASP A 58 21.57 7.72 -10.76
C ASP A 58 20.92 7.46 -9.39
N LYS A 59 21.71 6.91 -8.45
CA LYS A 59 21.28 6.71 -7.05
C LYS A 59 20.94 8.02 -6.33
N SER A 60 21.67 9.10 -6.61
CA SER A 60 21.40 10.42 -6.03
C SER A 60 20.09 11.01 -6.56
N GLU A 61 19.77 10.80 -7.84
CA GLU A 61 18.48 11.19 -8.43
C GLU A 61 17.32 10.40 -7.82
N HIS A 62 17.44 9.08 -7.73
CA HIS A 62 16.44 8.23 -7.06
C HIS A 62 16.25 8.59 -5.59
N TYR A 63 17.33 8.96 -4.87
CA TYR A 63 17.20 9.43 -3.48
C TYR A 63 16.38 10.72 -3.38
N LYS A 64 16.59 11.69 -4.29
CA LYS A 64 15.79 12.93 -4.31
C LYS A 64 14.33 12.63 -4.58
N THR A 65 14.03 11.73 -5.52
CA THR A 65 12.66 11.29 -5.82
C THR A 65 12.03 10.64 -4.59
N PHE A 66 12.75 9.72 -3.94
CA PHE A 66 12.30 9.06 -2.71
C PHE A 66 11.94 10.05 -1.61
N VAL A 67 12.77 11.06 -1.35
CA VAL A 67 12.49 12.11 -0.38
C VAL A 67 11.21 12.89 -0.74
N ASN A 68 10.97 13.15 -2.02
CA ASN A 68 9.75 13.83 -2.45
C ASN A 68 8.51 12.93 -2.28
N THR A 69 8.62 11.64 -2.53
CA THR A 69 7.55 10.67 -2.25
C THR A 69 7.23 10.59 -0.75
N LEU A 70 8.21 10.67 0.15
CA LEU A 70 7.92 10.74 1.60
C LEU A 70 7.08 11.98 1.96
N LYS A 71 7.35 13.13 1.33
CA LYS A 71 6.54 14.35 1.55
C LYS A 71 5.11 14.16 1.06
N GLU A 72 4.94 13.54 -0.10
CA GLU A 72 3.63 13.25 -0.68
C GLU A 72 2.83 12.27 0.19
N ILE A 73 3.46 11.19 0.65
CA ILE A 73 2.87 10.24 1.60
C ILE A 73 2.40 10.97 2.85
N ASN A 74 3.27 11.79 3.46
CA ASN A 74 2.91 12.54 4.67
C ASN A 74 1.74 13.50 4.44
N MET A 75 1.72 14.19 3.30
CA MET A 75 0.63 15.10 2.94
C MET A 75 -0.70 14.35 2.81
N ILE A 76 -0.72 13.22 2.09
CA ILE A 76 -1.93 12.42 1.89
C ILE A 76 -2.39 11.80 3.21
N ASN A 77 -1.48 11.19 3.97
CA ASN A 77 -1.82 10.49 5.20
C ASN A 77 -2.17 11.43 6.36
N SER A 78 -1.71 12.68 6.35
CA SER A 78 -2.10 13.69 7.36
C SER A 78 -3.43 14.38 7.03
N ASN A 79 -3.88 14.33 5.78
CA ASN A 79 -5.16 14.91 5.39
C ASN A 79 -6.31 13.92 5.69
N LYS A 80 -7.21 14.36 6.58
CA LYS A 80 -8.40 13.60 7.01
C LYS A 80 -9.45 13.42 5.91
N GLU A 81 -9.40 14.21 4.85
CA GLU A 81 -10.33 14.11 3.72
C GLU A 81 -10.07 12.87 2.85
N TYR A 82 -8.85 12.32 2.88
CA TYR A 82 -8.55 11.08 2.16
C TYR A 82 -8.91 9.88 3.04
N SER A 83 -9.73 8.98 2.53
CA SER A 83 -10.04 7.70 3.17
C SER A 83 -8.91 6.68 2.99
N SER A 84 -8.13 6.79 1.91
CA SER A 84 -7.02 5.87 1.62
C SER A 84 -5.77 6.17 2.46
N THR A 85 -5.00 5.12 2.70
CA THR A 85 -3.65 5.19 3.27
C THR A 85 -2.65 4.86 2.17
N VAL A 86 -1.59 5.67 2.05
CA VAL A 86 -0.48 5.42 1.12
C VAL A 86 0.80 5.14 1.88
N ASP A 87 1.70 4.35 1.29
CA ASP A 87 2.93 3.95 1.95
C ASP A 87 4.11 3.80 0.96
N ILE A 88 5.33 3.71 1.50
CA ILE A 88 6.53 3.35 0.75
C ILE A 88 6.28 1.98 0.09
N ASN A 89 6.50 1.93 -1.21
CA ASN A 89 6.34 0.73 -2.03
C ASN A 89 7.46 0.66 -3.07
N LEU A 90 7.45 -0.39 -3.90
CA LEU A 90 8.44 -0.63 -4.95
C LEU A 90 8.71 0.58 -5.86
N PHE A 91 7.76 1.49 -6.06
CA PHE A 91 7.87 2.63 -6.96
C PHE A 91 8.22 3.94 -6.27
N ALA A 92 8.55 3.91 -4.97
CA ALA A 92 8.76 5.11 -4.17
C ALA A 92 9.96 5.96 -4.60
N ASP A 93 10.89 5.43 -5.41
CA ASP A 93 12.03 6.17 -5.94
C ASP A 93 11.90 6.54 -7.44
N LEU A 94 10.76 6.26 -8.07
CA LEU A 94 10.57 6.47 -9.51
C LEU A 94 9.97 7.84 -9.84
N SER A 95 10.56 8.50 -10.84
CA SER A 95 9.99 9.70 -11.46
C SER A 95 8.67 9.36 -12.17
N THR A 96 7.89 10.38 -12.52
CA THR A 96 6.65 10.20 -13.29
C THR A 96 6.94 9.55 -14.65
N GLU A 97 8.02 9.96 -15.31
CA GLU A 97 8.45 9.43 -16.61
C GLU A 97 8.89 7.97 -16.49
N GLU A 98 9.61 7.61 -15.43
CA GLU A 98 10.02 6.22 -15.18
C GLU A 98 8.82 5.32 -14.88
N ARG A 99 7.86 5.81 -14.09
CA ARG A 99 6.60 5.09 -13.82
C ARG A 99 5.82 4.76 -15.10
N GLN A 100 5.89 5.63 -16.12
CA GLN A 100 5.23 5.36 -17.39
C GLN A 100 5.81 4.15 -18.11
N GLN A 101 7.11 3.85 -17.93
CA GLN A 101 7.72 2.64 -18.51
C GLN A 101 7.14 1.34 -17.92
N TYR A 102 6.61 1.41 -16.70
CA TYR A 102 5.92 0.31 -16.03
C TYR A 102 4.40 0.31 -16.28
N SER A 103 3.87 1.36 -16.90
CA SER A 103 2.47 1.44 -17.27
C SER A 103 2.26 0.74 -18.62
N GLY A 104 1.40 -0.27 -18.67
CA GLY A 104 1.08 -1.03 -19.89
C GLY A 104 0.32 -0.23 -20.95
N VAL A 105 0.15 1.07 -20.78
CA VAL A 105 -0.37 1.97 -21.82
C VAL A 105 0.73 2.20 -22.85
N ALA A 106 0.80 1.29 -23.82
CA ALA A 106 1.44 1.58 -25.09
C ALA A 106 0.85 2.90 -25.60
N ALA A 107 1.68 3.94 -25.74
CA ALA A 107 1.29 5.15 -26.43
C ALA A 107 0.99 4.77 -27.90
N LEU A 108 -0.26 4.40 -28.17
CA LEU A 108 -0.81 4.24 -29.50
C LEU A 108 -0.97 5.63 -30.12
N LEU A 109 0.15 6.27 -30.44
CA LEU A 109 0.19 7.47 -31.26
C LEU A 109 1.04 7.17 -32.49
N GLY A 110 0.33 6.88 -33.59
CA GLY A 110 0.81 7.06 -34.96
C GLY A 110 1.35 5.80 -35.64
N ARG A 111 0.46 5.06 -36.30
CA ARG A 111 0.77 4.38 -37.58
C ARG A 111 -0.08 4.99 -38.67
#